data_AF-X0W348-F1
#
_entry.id   AF-X0W348-F1
#
_cell.length_a   1.000
_cell.length_b   1.000
_cell.length_c   1.000
_cell.angle_alpha   90.00
_cell.angle_beta   90.00
_cell.angle_gamma   90.00
#
_symmetry.space_group_name_H-M   'P 1'
#
loop_
_entity.id
_entity.type
_entity.pdbx_description
1 polymer ?
#
loop_
_entity_poly.entity_id
_entity_poly.type
_entity_poly.pdbx_seq_one_letter_code
_entity_poly.pdbx_strand_id
1 'polypeptide(L)'
;DGREDSRTMDVFITQVSPPDENGFCSFGHELWERKKYARAAKTVIGEVSEHAIRTYGDNFIHVSEIDYFVDVTMPLPTPEEIEMVINAFPEERRQEARRMSPGFHPFIVKLAVPFLEQRPFEELERVLGIDEPDEASKAIAENLKTVLKDRDTIQIGIGRPSRWMVELGVFDRFSDLSIYSEMGCPGMPKLVERGIVTGKYATLHPGQAVFTGFQGCRWDDIQFAHENPMFALYGSDYVIDISNIAANDNMVAINNGLQVDLVGQITCET
;
A
#
# COMPACT_ATOMS: atom_id res chain seq x y z
N ASP A 1 18.42 14.22 16.65
CA ASP A 1 18.55 13.30 17.80
C ASP A 1 19.96 13.27 18.42
N GLY A 2 20.90 14.14 18.02
CA GLY A 2 22.15 14.38 18.77
C GLY A 2 23.12 13.20 18.82
N ARG A 3 22.94 12.19 17.96
CA ARG A 3 23.83 11.04 17.84
C ARG A 3 25.12 11.48 17.13
N GLU A 4 26.28 11.12 17.67
CA GLU A 4 27.61 11.46 17.12
C GLU A 4 27.80 11.05 15.66
N ASP A 5 27.04 10.05 15.18
CA ASP A 5 27.07 9.55 13.80
C ASP A 5 25.87 10.01 12.93
N SER A 6 25.16 11.10 13.28
CA SER A 6 24.08 11.60 12.43
C SER A 6 24.65 12.11 11.09
N ARG A 7 24.70 11.25 10.08
CA ARG A 7 25.16 11.62 8.74
C ARG A 7 24.14 12.55 8.12
N THR A 8 24.59 13.71 7.67
CA THR A 8 23.79 14.59 6.83
C THR A 8 23.53 13.89 5.51
N MET A 9 22.29 13.92 5.01
CA MET A 9 21.97 13.35 3.71
C MET A 9 22.49 14.28 2.60
N ASP A 10 23.44 13.80 1.79
CA ASP A 10 24.00 14.62 0.71
C ASP A 10 23.04 14.67 -0.49
N VAL A 11 22.57 13.50 -0.94
CA VAL A 11 21.65 13.38 -2.08
C VAL A 11 20.48 12.50 -1.69
N PHE A 12 19.26 12.94 -2.02
CA PHE A 12 18.04 12.16 -1.91
C PHE A 12 17.39 12.04 -3.29
N ILE A 13 17.10 10.80 -3.70
CA ILE A 13 16.44 10.50 -4.97
C ILE A 13 15.05 9.95 -4.63
N THR A 14 14.02 10.50 -5.25
CA THR A 14 12.65 10.08 -4.97
C THR A 14 11.77 10.24 -6.19
N GLN A 15 10.84 9.29 -6.38
CA GLN A 15 9.85 9.38 -7.44
C GLN A 15 8.75 10.37 -7.06
N VAL A 16 8.32 11.19 -8.02
CA VAL A 16 7.24 12.15 -7.88
C VAL A 16 6.32 12.19 -9.10
N SER A 17 5.09 12.68 -8.92
CA SER A 17 4.23 13.06 -10.04
C SER A 17 4.79 14.28 -10.79
N PRO A 18 4.35 14.54 -12.03
CA PRO A 18 4.49 15.86 -12.62
C PRO A 18 3.92 16.95 -11.70
N PRO A 19 4.45 18.17 -11.75
CA PRO A 19 3.90 19.28 -10.99
C PRO A 19 2.53 19.68 -11.54
N ASP A 20 1.61 20.08 -10.65
CA ASP A 20 0.36 20.73 -11.07
C ASP A 20 0.55 22.21 -11.42
N GLU A 21 -0.56 22.88 -11.73
CA GLU A 21 -0.60 24.31 -12.05
C GLU A 21 -0.03 25.23 -10.95
N ASN A 22 0.03 24.75 -9.70
CA ASN A 22 0.56 25.46 -8.56
C ASN A 22 2.00 25.06 -8.22
N GLY A 23 2.64 24.23 -9.06
CA GLY A 23 4.01 23.79 -8.87
C GLY A 23 4.18 22.68 -7.82
N PHE A 24 3.10 22.00 -7.42
CA PHE A 24 3.20 20.87 -6.49
C PHE A 24 3.31 19.55 -7.22
N CYS A 25 4.33 18.77 -6.89
CA CYS A 25 4.40 17.35 -7.18
C CYS A 25 3.82 16.55 -6.01
N SER A 26 3.42 15.29 -6.24
CA SER A 26 3.07 14.32 -5.19
C SER A 26 4.14 13.24 -5.09
N PHE A 27 4.37 12.64 -3.91
CA PHE A 27 5.27 11.47 -3.79
C PHE A 27 4.65 10.15 -4.27
N GLY A 28 3.47 10.21 -4.91
CA GLY A 28 2.86 9.03 -5.49
C GLY A 28 2.01 8.27 -4.49
N HIS A 29 2.06 6.96 -4.59
CA HIS A 29 1.33 6.03 -3.73
C HIS A 29 2.01 5.81 -2.37
N GLU A 30 3.11 6.50 -2.06
CA GLU A 30 3.87 6.32 -0.82
C GLU A 30 4.58 7.59 -0.36
N LEU A 31 4.37 7.97 0.90
CA LEU A 31 5.01 9.15 1.51
C LEU A 31 6.17 8.75 2.42
N TRP A 32 5.95 7.89 3.42
CA TRP A 32 6.96 7.54 4.43
C TRP A 32 7.64 8.80 4.99
N GLU A 33 8.96 8.80 5.11
CA GLU A 33 9.72 9.98 5.52
C GLU A 33 10.19 10.83 4.32
N ARG A 34 9.73 10.56 3.08
CA ARG A 34 10.28 11.17 1.85
C ARG A 34 10.30 12.69 1.89
N LYS A 35 9.27 13.32 2.44
CA LYS A 35 9.19 14.78 2.59
C LYS A 35 10.25 15.35 3.52
N LYS A 36 10.48 14.67 4.65
CA LYS A 36 11.52 15.04 5.63
C LYS A 36 12.91 14.81 5.05
N TYR A 37 13.08 13.73 4.29
CA TYR A 37 14.32 13.41 3.59
C TYR A 37 14.65 14.44 2.51
N ALA A 38 13.68 14.85 1.69
CA ALA A 38 13.86 15.91 0.71
C ALA A 38 14.34 17.23 1.37
N ARG A 39 13.73 17.62 2.49
CA ARG A 39 14.12 18.85 3.22
C ARG A 39 15.47 18.76 3.92
N ALA A 40 15.89 17.56 4.31
CA ALA A 40 17.16 17.34 5.00
C ALA A 40 18.34 17.16 4.04
N ALA A 41 18.07 16.80 2.78
CA ALA A 41 19.09 16.55 1.78
C ALA A 41 19.70 17.87 1.27
N LYS A 42 20.99 17.83 0.92
CA LYS A 42 21.64 18.96 0.22
C LYS A 42 21.25 19.04 -1.25
N THR A 43 20.84 17.91 -1.84
CA THR A 43 20.40 17.81 -3.23
C THR A 43 19.26 16.80 -3.34
N VAL A 44 18.18 17.19 -4.00
CA VAL A 44 17.00 16.37 -4.26
C VAL A 44 16.87 16.14 -5.76
N ILE A 45 16.83 14.87 -6.17
CA ILE A 45 16.56 14.45 -7.55
C ILE A 45 15.15 13.84 -7.59
N GLY A 46 14.24 14.54 -8.26
CA GLY A 46 12.88 14.08 -8.52
C GLY A 46 12.83 13.22 -9.78
N GLU A 47 12.59 11.93 -9.62
CA GLU A 47 12.27 11.01 -10.71
C GLU A 47 10.78 11.17 -11.08
N VAL A 48 10.50 11.93 -12.12
CA VAL A 48 9.13 12.26 -12.55
C VAL A 48 8.52 11.06 -13.27
N SER A 49 7.33 10.65 -12.83
CA SER A 49 6.54 9.61 -13.48
C SER A 49 5.10 10.04 -13.63
N GLU A 50 4.59 10.07 -14.87
CA GLU A 50 3.18 10.34 -15.18
C GLU A 50 2.22 9.34 -14.52
N HIS A 51 2.70 8.17 -14.10
CA HIS A 51 1.90 7.13 -13.44
C HIS A 51 1.85 7.29 -11.92
N ALA A 52 2.59 8.24 -11.35
CA ALA A 52 2.55 8.51 -9.91
C ALA A 52 1.23 9.20 -9.57
N ILE A 53 0.36 8.45 -8.86
CA ILE A 53 -0.92 8.97 -8.38
C ILE A 53 -0.73 10.17 -7.44
N ARG A 54 -1.77 10.97 -7.31
CA ARG A 54 -1.86 12.09 -6.36
C ARG A 54 -2.92 11.74 -5.31
N THR A 55 -2.54 11.71 -4.04
CA THR A 55 -3.43 11.47 -2.89
C THR A 55 -3.50 12.73 -2.02
N TYR A 56 -4.46 12.81 -1.10
CA TYR A 56 -4.55 13.93 -0.17
C TYR A 56 -3.61 13.74 1.04
N GLY A 57 -3.70 14.62 2.03
CA GLY A 57 -2.83 14.61 3.21
C GLY A 57 -1.57 15.46 2.99
N ASP A 58 -0.45 15.02 3.55
CA ASP A 58 0.82 15.76 3.52
C ASP A 58 1.75 15.34 2.35
N ASN A 59 1.20 14.63 1.37
CA ASN A 59 1.91 13.91 0.31
C ASN A 59 2.31 14.75 -0.90
N PHE A 60 2.76 15.97 -0.64
CA PHE A 60 3.13 16.94 -1.67
C PHE A 60 4.48 17.60 -1.38
N ILE A 61 5.17 17.97 -2.45
CA ILE A 61 6.44 18.72 -2.47
C ILE A 61 6.39 19.75 -3.58
N HIS A 62 6.76 21.00 -3.29
CA HIS A 62 6.78 22.05 -4.31
C HIS A 62 8.05 21.92 -5.17
N VAL A 63 8.00 22.28 -6.45
CA VAL A 63 9.16 22.20 -7.35
C VAL A 63 10.38 22.98 -6.88
N SER A 64 10.20 24.00 -6.02
CA SER A 64 11.30 24.74 -5.42
C SER A 64 12.08 23.97 -4.35
N GLU A 65 11.55 22.83 -3.88
CA GLU A 65 12.21 21.91 -2.95
C GLU A 65 12.93 20.75 -3.70
N ILE A 66 12.99 20.80 -5.04
CA ILE A 66 13.64 19.79 -5.89
C ILE A 66 14.71 20.46 -6.77
N ASP A 67 15.94 19.95 -6.74
CA ASP A 67 17.07 20.54 -7.48
C ASP A 67 17.13 20.07 -8.94
N TYR A 68 16.81 18.80 -9.19
CA TYR A 68 16.86 18.19 -10.53
C TYR A 68 15.66 17.32 -10.79
N PHE A 69 15.18 17.32 -12.03
CA PHE A 69 14.11 16.44 -12.49
C PHE A 69 14.64 15.50 -13.57
N VAL A 70 14.27 14.23 -13.46
CA VAL A 70 14.56 13.20 -14.48
C VAL A 70 13.25 12.48 -14.79
N ASP A 71 12.83 12.50 -16.06
CA ASP A 71 11.67 11.73 -16.49
C ASP A 71 12.02 10.24 -16.52
N VAL A 72 11.30 9.45 -15.71
CA VAL A 72 11.43 7.99 -15.62
C VAL A 72 10.12 7.29 -16.00
N THR A 73 9.21 7.99 -16.68
CA THR A 73 7.90 7.46 -17.06
C THR A 73 8.06 6.25 -17.96
N MET A 74 7.78 5.07 -17.42
CA MET A 74 7.79 3.84 -18.18
C MET A 74 6.50 3.70 -18.99
N PRO A 75 6.55 3.20 -20.23
CA PRO A 75 5.34 2.81 -20.94
C PRO A 75 4.56 1.76 -20.17
N LEU A 76 3.24 1.91 -20.09
CA LEU A 76 2.38 0.85 -19.54
C LEU A 76 2.53 -0.43 -20.37
N PRO A 77 2.31 -1.62 -19.77
CA PRO A 77 2.24 -2.86 -20.51
C PRO A 77 1.22 -2.82 -21.65
N THR A 78 1.58 -3.38 -22.80
CA THR A 78 0.62 -3.57 -23.88
C THR A 78 -0.33 -4.72 -23.55
N PRO A 79 -1.51 -4.80 -24.20
CA PRO A 79 -2.39 -5.96 -24.06
C PRO A 79 -1.66 -7.28 -24.34
N GLU A 80 -0.76 -7.31 -25.33
CA GLU A 80 0.04 -8.49 -25.67
C GLU A 80 0.99 -8.90 -24.54
N GLU A 81 1.65 -7.95 -23.88
CA GLU A 81 2.52 -8.25 -22.73
C GLU A 81 1.73 -8.79 -21.54
N ILE A 82 0.54 -8.24 -21.28
CA ILE A 82 -0.37 -8.77 -20.26
C ILE A 82 -0.81 -10.20 -20.62
N GLU A 83 -1.15 -10.46 -21.89
CA GLU A 83 -1.48 -11.80 -22.37
C GLU A 83 -0.30 -12.78 -22.26
N MET A 84 0.93 -12.34 -22.51
CA MET A 84 2.12 -13.18 -22.32
C MET A 84 2.24 -13.63 -20.86
N VAL A 85 2.05 -12.71 -19.91
CA VAL A 85 2.05 -13.03 -18.48
C VAL A 85 0.91 -13.99 -18.14
N ILE A 86 -0.31 -13.76 -18.64
CA ILE A 86 -1.46 -14.65 -18.41
C ILE A 86 -1.18 -16.05 -18.98
N ASN A 87 -0.59 -16.16 -20.17
CA ASN A 87 -0.31 -17.43 -20.82
C ASN A 87 0.83 -18.23 -20.17
N ALA A 88 1.67 -17.59 -19.35
CA ALA A 88 2.67 -18.26 -18.54
C ALA A 88 2.06 -19.10 -17.40
N PHE A 89 0.79 -18.83 -17.04
CA PHE A 89 0.08 -19.65 -16.06
C PHE A 89 -0.44 -20.97 -16.66
N PRO A 90 -0.60 -22.03 -15.82
CA PRO A 90 -1.34 -23.23 -16.17
C PRO A 90 -2.75 -22.90 -16.69
N GLU A 91 -3.26 -23.68 -17.65
CA GLU A 91 -4.52 -23.41 -18.36
C GLU A 91 -5.70 -23.14 -17.41
N GLU A 92 -5.78 -23.93 -16.33
CA GLU A 92 -6.81 -23.82 -15.29
C GLU A 92 -6.76 -22.49 -14.51
N ARG A 93 -5.62 -21.80 -14.47
CA ARG A 93 -5.44 -20.51 -13.79
C ARG A 93 -5.59 -19.31 -14.72
N ARG A 94 -5.53 -19.49 -16.05
CA ARG A 94 -5.52 -18.39 -17.03
C ARG A 94 -6.77 -17.51 -16.97
N GLN A 95 -7.94 -18.10 -16.74
CA GLN A 95 -9.19 -17.35 -16.65
C GLN A 95 -9.19 -16.41 -15.42
N GLU A 96 -8.68 -16.90 -14.29
CA GLU A 96 -8.56 -16.09 -13.08
C GLU A 96 -7.50 -15.00 -13.23
N ALA A 97 -6.31 -15.34 -13.73
CA ALA A 97 -5.26 -14.38 -14.01
C ALA A 97 -5.76 -13.25 -14.93
N ARG A 98 -6.54 -13.60 -15.96
CA ARG A 98 -7.19 -12.63 -16.86
C ARG A 98 -8.20 -11.73 -16.14
N ARG A 99 -8.99 -12.27 -15.20
CA ARG A 99 -9.92 -11.48 -14.39
C ARG A 99 -9.17 -10.50 -13.47
N MET A 100 -8.02 -10.90 -12.95
CA MET A 100 -7.22 -10.13 -12.00
C MET A 100 -6.20 -9.18 -12.65
N SER A 101 -6.00 -9.29 -13.97
CA SER A 101 -5.00 -8.50 -14.71
C SER A 101 -5.14 -6.98 -14.58
N PRO A 102 -6.33 -6.38 -14.37
CA PRO A 102 -6.41 -4.94 -14.09
C PRO A 102 -5.69 -4.52 -12.81
N GLY A 103 -5.55 -5.43 -11.84
CA GLY A 103 -4.83 -5.20 -10.59
C GLY A 103 -3.32 -5.47 -10.67
N PHE A 104 -2.81 -5.96 -11.81
CA PHE A 104 -1.37 -6.20 -11.97
C PHE A 104 -0.62 -4.88 -12.01
N HIS A 105 0.42 -4.78 -11.19
CA HIS A 105 1.26 -3.59 -11.17
C HIS A 105 2.03 -3.47 -12.51
N PRO A 106 1.91 -2.36 -13.25
CA PRO A 106 2.52 -2.20 -14.59
C PRO A 106 4.02 -2.50 -14.62
N PHE A 107 4.76 -2.01 -13.62
CA PHE A 107 6.19 -2.28 -13.49
C PHE A 107 6.50 -3.77 -13.30
N ILE A 108 5.69 -4.47 -12.50
CA ILE A 108 5.88 -5.90 -12.25
C ILE A 108 5.64 -6.70 -13.51
N VAL A 109 4.60 -6.36 -14.30
CA VAL A 109 4.34 -6.97 -15.61
C VAL A 109 5.54 -6.78 -16.54
N LYS A 110 6.01 -5.53 -16.71
CA LYS A 110 7.18 -5.22 -17.56
C LYS A 110 8.43 -5.97 -17.12
N LEU A 111 8.67 -6.08 -15.81
CA LEU A 111 9.83 -6.79 -15.26
C LEU A 111 9.69 -8.31 -15.40
N ALA A 112 8.48 -8.85 -15.38
CA ALA A 112 8.24 -10.29 -15.48
C ALA A 112 8.40 -10.84 -16.91
N VAL A 113 7.96 -10.08 -17.93
CA VAL A 113 7.95 -10.54 -19.34
C VAL A 113 9.27 -11.18 -19.81
N PRO A 114 10.47 -10.61 -19.56
CA PRO A 114 11.73 -11.20 -20.01
C PRO A 114 12.11 -12.52 -19.33
N PHE A 115 11.46 -12.88 -18.21
CA PHE A 115 11.84 -14.00 -17.36
C PHE A 115 10.73 -15.05 -17.19
N LEU A 116 9.65 -14.99 -17.98
CA LEU A 116 8.51 -15.89 -17.86
C LEU A 116 8.90 -17.37 -17.97
N GLU A 117 9.86 -17.70 -18.83
CA GLU A 117 10.33 -19.09 -19.02
C GLU A 117 11.26 -19.58 -17.89
N GLN A 118 11.75 -18.69 -17.03
CA GLN A 118 12.78 -18.98 -16.03
C GLN A 118 12.26 -19.06 -14.60
N ARG A 119 10.99 -18.68 -14.36
CA ARG A 119 10.39 -18.65 -13.02
C ARG A 119 9.38 -19.78 -12.83
N PRO A 120 9.37 -20.45 -11.66
CA PRO A 120 8.23 -21.24 -11.24
C PRO A 120 6.95 -20.38 -11.23
N PHE A 121 5.84 -20.92 -11.68
CA PHE A 121 4.60 -20.15 -11.78
C PHE A 121 4.09 -19.72 -10.41
N GLU A 122 4.40 -20.45 -9.33
CA GLU A 122 4.03 -20.12 -7.96
C GLU A 122 4.70 -18.81 -7.49
N GLU A 123 5.92 -18.54 -7.98
CA GLU A 123 6.61 -17.28 -7.72
C GLU A 123 5.91 -16.13 -8.45
N LEU A 124 5.47 -16.38 -9.70
CA LEU A 124 4.72 -15.42 -10.50
C LEU A 124 3.36 -15.10 -9.86
N GLU A 125 2.65 -16.10 -9.33
CA GLU A 125 1.40 -15.90 -8.58
C GLU A 125 1.59 -14.98 -7.38
N ARG A 126 2.65 -15.23 -6.60
CA ARG A 126 2.98 -14.44 -5.41
C ARG A 126 3.32 -13.00 -5.78
N VAL A 127 4.14 -12.80 -6.82
CA VAL A 127 4.60 -11.48 -7.26
C VAL A 127 3.46 -10.66 -7.88
N LEU A 128 2.52 -11.31 -8.56
CA LEU A 128 1.32 -10.66 -9.11
C LEU A 128 0.16 -10.58 -8.11
N GLY A 129 0.31 -11.17 -6.93
CA GLY A 129 -0.67 -11.12 -5.86
C GLY A 129 -1.98 -11.86 -6.15
N ILE A 130 -1.92 -12.93 -6.96
CA ILE A 130 -3.07 -13.80 -7.31
C ILE A 130 -3.03 -15.16 -6.61
N ASP A 131 -2.11 -15.33 -5.67
CA ASP A 131 -2.01 -16.49 -4.80
C ASP A 131 -3.23 -16.64 -3.88
N GLU A 132 -3.71 -17.87 -3.74
CA GLU A 132 -4.88 -18.21 -2.94
C GLU A 132 -4.55 -18.40 -1.45
N PRO A 133 -5.49 -18.06 -0.54
CA PRO A 133 -5.34 -18.32 0.89
C PRO A 133 -5.45 -19.82 1.19
N ASP A 134 -4.55 -20.32 2.05
CA ASP A 134 -4.61 -21.68 2.57
C ASP A 134 -5.70 -21.85 3.66
N GLU A 135 -5.96 -23.10 4.06
CA GLU A 135 -6.99 -23.42 5.06
C GLU A 135 -6.69 -22.79 6.43
N ALA A 136 -5.42 -22.64 6.80
CA ALA A 136 -5.03 -21.97 8.03
C ALA A 136 -5.40 -20.48 7.98
N SER A 137 -5.17 -19.81 6.86
CA SER A 137 -5.51 -18.40 6.63
C SER A 137 -7.02 -18.19 6.66
N LYS A 138 -7.81 -19.10 6.08
CA LYS A 138 -9.27 -19.09 6.16
C LYS A 138 -9.75 -19.23 7.61
N ALA A 139 -9.18 -20.15 8.37
CA ALA A 139 -9.51 -20.32 9.79
C ALA A 139 -9.14 -19.08 10.62
N ILE A 140 -8.00 -18.44 10.35
CA ILE A 140 -7.59 -17.19 11.00
C ILE A 140 -8.59 -16.07 10.70
N ALA A 141 -9.03 -15.95 9.45
CA ALA A 141 -10.04 -14.97 9.04
C ALA A 141 -11.37 -15.16 9.80
N GLU A 142 -11.84 -16.39 9.97
CA GLU A 142 -13.05 -16.66 10.76
C GLU A 142 -12.90 -16.26 12.23
N ASN A 143 -11.73 -16.49 12.83
CA ASN A 143 -11.46 -16.04 14.20
C ASN A 143 -11.42 -14.51 14.29
N LEU A 144 -10.81 -13.83 13.33
CA LEU A 144 -10.70 -12.37 13.30
C LEU A 144 -12.08 -11.68 13.24
N LYS A 145 -13.06 -12.27 12.53
CA LYS A 145 -14.45 -11.79 12.51
C LYS A 145 -15.10 -11.69 13.90
N THR A 146 -14.61 -12.41 14.90
CA THR A 146 -15.15 -12.38 16.27
C THR A 146 -14.61 -11.23 17.13
N VAL A 147 -13.49 -10.63 16.70
CA VAL A 147 -12.81 -9.54 17.43
C VAL A 147 -13.33 -8.17 16.99
N LEU A 148 -13.70 -8.05 15.71
CA LEU A 148 -14.15 -6.82 15.08
C LEU A 148 -15.59 -6.43 15.45
N LYS A 149 -15.86 -5.13 15.38
CA LYS A 149 -17.15 -4.48 15.62
C LYS A 149 -17.38 -3.36 14.61
N ASP A 150 -18.63 -2.92 14.50
CA ASP A 150 -18.95 -1.70 13.75
C ASP A 150 -18.17 -0.51 14.31
N ARG A 151 -17.72 0.38 13.44
CA ARG A 151 -16.95 1.60 13.78
C ARG A 151 -15.57 1.37 14.38
N ASP A 152 -15.01 0.17 14.27
CA ASP A 152 -13.59 -0.02 14.59
C ASP A 152 -12.69 0.81 13.64
N THR A 153 -11.57 1.28 14.16
CA THR A 153 -10.48 1.86 13.37
C THR A 153 -9.47 0.77 13.10
N ILE A 154 -9.30 0.36 11.84
CA ILE A 154 -8.51 -0.82 11.49
C ILE A 154 -7.13 -0.46 10.92
N GLN A 155 -6.14 -1.28 11.30
CA GLN A 155 -4.83 -1.40 10.67
C GLN A 155 -4.61 -2.85 10.27
N ILE A 156 -4.02 -3.06 9.10
CA ILE A 156 -3.70 -4.40 8.62
C ILE A 156 -2.39 -4.42 7.82
N GLY A 157 -1.52 -5.38 8.13
CA GLY A 157 -0.26 -5.59 7.42
C GLY A 157 -0.42 -6.25 6.05
N ILE A 158 0.62 -6.14 5.23
CA ILE A 158 0.68 -6.71 3.86
C ILE A 158 1.14 -8.18 3.82
N GLY A 159 1.62 -8.71 4.95
CA GLY A 159 2.13 -10.07 5.06
C GLY A 159 1.03 -11.12 5.02
N ARG A 160 1.42 -12.38 4.84
CA ARG A 160 0.51 -13.53 5.00
C ARG A 160 0.43 -13.92 6.48
N PRO A 161 -0.76 -14.23 7.01
CA PRO A 161 -2.06 -14.29 6.32
C PRO A 161 -2.80 -12.94 6.15
N SER A 162 -2.39 -11.85 6.81
CA SER A 162 -3.12 -10.57 6.85
C SER A 162 -3.61 -10.04 5.49
N ARG A 163 -2.81 -10.13 4.42
CA ARG A 163 -3.22 -9.58 3.10
C ARG A 163 -4.54 -10.14 2.56
N TRP A 164 -4.92 -11.36 2.95
CA TRP A 164 -6.14 -12.01 2.46
C TRP A 164 -7.38 -11.64 3.26
N MET A 165 -7.27 -10.95 4.39
CA MET A 165 -8.43 -10.73 5.28
C MET A 165 -9.55 -9.95 4.59
N VAL A 166 -9.21 -9.00 3.71
CA VAL A 166 -10.22 -8.29 2.91
C VAL A 166 -10.91 -9.22 1.91
N GLU A 167 -10.13 -10.04 1.20
CA GLU A 167 -10.64 -10.98 0.18
C GLU A 167 -11.46 -12.12 0.78
N LEU A 168 -11.12 -12.53 2.00
CA LEU A 168 -11.86 -13.53 2.78
C LEU A 168 -13.13 -12.96 3.44
N GLY A 169 -13.47 -11.70 3.12
CA GLY A 169 -14.69 -11.06 3.58
C GLY A 169 -14.75 -10.87 5.10
N VAL A 170 -13.59 -10.71 5.76
CA VAL A 170 -13.54 -10.47 7.21
C VAL A 170 -14.35 -9.24 7.59
N PHE A 171 -14.32 -8.21 6.76
CA PHE A 171 -14.91 -6.91 7.07
C PHE A 171 -16.34 -6.72 6.54
N ASP A 172 -16.83 -7.64 5.70
CA ASP A 172 -18.02 -7.42 4.84
C ASP A 172 -19.34 -7.22 5.59
N ARG A 173 -19.44 -7.70 6.84
CA ARG A 173 -20.64 -7.58 7.68
C ARG A 173 -20.66 -6.34 8.56
N PHE A 174 -19.56 -5.60 8.64
CA PHE A 174 -19.43 -4.45 9.51
C PHE A 174 -19.74 -3.17 8.77
N SER A 175 -20.09 -2.12 9.51
CA SER A 175 -20.44 -0.83 8.96
C SER A 175 -19.68 0.30 9.64
N ASP A 176 -19.48 1.37 8.88
CA ASP A 176 -18.88 2.62 9.35
C ASP A 176 -17.47 2.46 9.92
N LEU A 177 -16.70 1.50 9.39
CA LEU A 177 -15.31 1.31 9.77
C LEU A 177 -14.46 2.54 9.39
N SER A 178 -13.32 2.69 10.05
CA SER A 178 -12.29 3.69 9.73
C SER A 178 -10.96 3.00 9.43
N ILE A 179 -10.09 3.61 8.64
CA ILE A 179 -8.74 3.08 8.37
C ILE A 179 -7.71 4.08 8.88
N TYR A 180 -6.79 3.58 9.70
CA TYR A 180 -5.58 4.28 10.11
C TYR A 180 -4.44 3.25 10.10
N SER A 181 -3.73 3.13 8.99
CA SER A 181 -2.81 1.99 8.75
C SER A 181 -1.45 2.47 8.24
N GLU A 182 -0.36 1.86 8.66
CA GLU A 182 0.96 2.17 8.07
C GLU A 182 0.95 1.95 6.55
N MET A 183 0.49 0.76 6.12
CA MET A 183 0.45 0.37 4.71
C MET A 183 -0.96 -0.07 4.30
N GLY A 184 -1.28 0.12 3.03
CA GLY A 184 -2.42 -0.52 2.39
C GLY A 184 -2.09 -1.94 1.93
N CYS A 185 -3.01 -2.88 2.14
CA CYS A 185 -2.99 -4.23 1.55
C CYS A 185 -4.06 -4.37 0.45
N PRO A 186 -4.06 -5.48 -0.32
CA PRO A 186 -5.03 -5.67 -1.40
C PRO A 186 -6.48 -5.56 -0.89
N GLY A 187 -7.30 -4.81 -1.63
CA GLY A 187 -8.72 -4.62 -1.36
C GLY A 187 -9.07 -3.59 -0.29
N MET A 188 -8.10 -3.01 0.45
CA MET A 188 -8.44 -1.97 1.44
C MET A 188 -9.17 -0.77 0.81
N PRO A 189 -8.73 -0.22 -0.34
CA PRO A 189 -9.49 0.82 -1.02
C PRO A 189 -10.89 0.35 -1.48
N LYS A 190 -11.07 -0.93 -1.81
CA LYS A 190 -12.39 -1.52 -2.12
C LYS A 190 -13.35 -1.57 -0.93
N LEU A 191 -12.87 -1.55 0.31
CA LEU A 191 -13.75 -1.39 1.47
C LEU A 191 -14.38 0.00 1.51
N VAL A 192 -13.63 1.01 1.09
CA VAL A 192 -14.12 2.39 0.93
C VAL A 192 -15.11 2.47 -0.23
N GLU A 193 -14.76 1.88 -1.39
CA GLU A 193 -15.64 1.83 -2.56
C GLU A 193 -16.99 1.18 -2.24
N ARG A 194 -16.99 0.12 -1.42
CA ARG A 194 -18.21 -0.59 -0.99
C ARG A 194 -18.99 0.10 0.14
N GLY A 195 -18.49 1.22 0.67
CA GLY A 195 -19.11 1.93 1.79
C GLY A 195 -19.05 1.21 3.14
N ILE A 196 -18.25 0.14 3.24
CA ILE A 196 -17.99 -0.56 4.51
C ILE A 196 -17.11 0.32 5.42
N VAL A 197 -16.07 0.92 4.81
CA VAL A 197 -15.24 1.93 5.45
C VAL A 197 -15.76 3.30 5.03
N THR A 198 -16.28 4.06 5.99
CA THR A 198 -16.75 5.43 5.76
C THR A 198 -15.83 6.47 6.39
N GLY A 199 -15.03 6.07 7.39
CA GLY A 199 -14.20 6.98 8.18
C GLY A 199 -15.01 8.00 9.01
N LYS A 200 -16.34 7.94 8.98
CA LYS A 200 -17.23 8.97 9.55
C LYS A 200 -17.03 9.19 11.04
N TYR A 201 -16.66 8.13 11.77
CA TYR A 201 -16.44 8.16 13.21
C TYR A 201 -14.96 8.05 13.58
N ALA A 202 -14.04 8.18 12.62
CA ALA A 202 -12.61 8.20 12.92
C ALA A 202 -12.29 9.37 13.87
N THR A 203 -11.54 9.12 14.93
CA THR A 203 -11.14 10.17 15.88
C THR A 203 -10.17 11.15 15.22
N LEU A 204 -9.20 10.62 14.47
CA LEU A 204 -8.30 11.41 13.64
C LEU A 204 -8.77 11.35 12.19
N HIS A 205 -8.75 12.50 11.50
CA HIS A 205 -9.08 12.62 10.07
C HIS A 205 -10.46 12.04 9.68
N PRO A 206 -11.57 12.51 10.31
CA PRO A 206 -12.90 11.99 10.03
C PRO A 206 -13.26 12.10 8.54
N GLY A 207 -13.74 11.00 7.98
CA GLY A 207 -14.09 10.85 6.56
C GLY A 207 -12.92 10.46 5.64
N GLN A 208 -11.71 10.28 6.19
CA GLN A 208 -10.53 9.87 5.43
C GLN A 208 -9.98 8.53 5.93
N ALA A 209 -9.61 7.66 4.99
CA ALA A 209 -8.75 6.52 5.19
C ALA A 209 -7.29 7.00 5.16
N VAL A 210 -6.59 6.80 6.26
CA VAL A 210 -5.24 7.33 6.49
C VAL A 210 -4.20 6.24 6.32
N PHE A 211 -3.18 6.53 5.51
CA PHE A 211 -2.03 5.64 5.32
C PHE A 211 -0.68 6.36 5.33
N THR A 212 0.42 5.59 5.40
CA THR A 212 1.76 6.07 4.98
C THR A 212 2.02 5.76 3.50
N GLY A 213 1.48 4.66 2.99
CA GLY A 213 1.54 4.30 1.57
C GLY A 213 0.72 3.06 1.18
N PHE A 214 0.61 2.81 -0.12
CA PHE A 214 -0.19 1.74 -0.73
C PHE A 214 0.65 0.63 -1.38
N GLN A 215 1.91 0.46 -1.01
CA GLN A 215 2.84 -0.49 -1.64
C GLN A 215 2.34 -1.95 -1.67
N GLY A 216 1.47 -2.33 -0.73
CA GLY A 216 0.87 -3.66 -0.71
C GLY A 216 -0.46 -3.78 -1.44
N CYS A 217 -1.05 -2.67 -1.89
CA CYS A 217 -2.30 -2.67 -2.65
C CYS A 217 -2.09 -3.12 -4.10
N ARG A 218 -3.17 -3.56 -4.74
CA ARG A 218 -3.16 -3.81 -6.18
C ARG A 218 -3.10 -2.52 -6.97
N TRP A 219 -2.81 -2.61 -8.26
CA TRP A 219 -2.75 -1.42 -9.10
C TRP A 219 -4.09 -0.70 -9.20
N ASP A 220 -5.19 -1.43 -9.36
CA ASP A 220 -6.55 -0.87 -9.41
C ASP A 220 -6.98 -0.24 -8.07
N ASP A 221 -6.55 -0.82 -6.94
CA ASP A 221 -6.69 -0.22 -5.62
C ASP A 221 -5.97 1.14 -5.53
N ILE A 222 -4.71 1.18 -5.99
CA ILE A 222 -3.88 2.41 -6.03
C ILE A 222 -4.55 3.45 -6.92
N GLN A 223 -5.00 3.06 -8.11
CA GLN A 223 -5.69 3.96 -9.04
C GLN A 223 -7.01 4.50 -8.46
N PHE A 224 -7.74 3.71 -7.68
CA PHE A 224 -8.96 4.18 -7.01
C PHE A 224 -8.69 5.27 -5.95
N ALA A 225 -7.49 5.29 -5.36
CA ALA A 225 -7.06 6.32 -4.42
C ALA A 225 -6.61 7.63 -5.10
N HIS A 226 -6.39 7.62 -6.42
CA HIS A 226 -5.94 8.80 -7.16
C HIS A 226 -7.00 9.90 -7.16
N GLU A 227 -6.62 11.09 -6.68
CA GLU A 227 -7.48 12.29 -6.55
C GLU A 227 -8.77 12.06 -5.77
N ASN A 228 -8.81 10.99 -4.97
CA ASN A 228 -9.95 10.65 -4.14
C ASN A 228 -9.78 11.25 -2.73
N PRO A 229 -10.64 12.21 -2.32
CA PRO A 229 -10.49 12.93 -1.04
C PRO A 229 -10.66 12.04 0.20
N MET A 230 -11.20 10.83 0.02
CA MET A 230 -11.30 9.83 1.07
C MET A 230 -9.94 9.20 1.41
N PHE A 231 -8.88 9.41 0.64
CA PHE A 231 -7.57 8.82 0.91
C PHE A 231 -6.53 9.90 1.20
N ALA A 232 -5.88 9.81 2.34
CA ALA A 232 -4.84 10.73 2.75
C ALA A 232 -3.57 9.99 3.16
N LEU A 233 -2.42 10.46 2.67
CA LEU A 233 -1.10 9.97 3.06
C LEU A 233 -0.40 10.96 4.00
N TYR A 234 0.12 10.44 5.10
CA TYR A 234 0.93 11.17 6.08
C TYR A 234 2.26 10.45 6.32
N GLY A 235 3.23 11.16 6.90
CA GLY A 235 4.53 10.58 7.19
C GLY A 235 4.44 9.44 8.21
N SER A 236 5.40 8.51 8.17
CA SER A 236 5.45 7.42 9.16
C SER A 236 5.59 7.98 10.57
N ASP A 237 6.39 9.02 10.77
CA ASP A 237 6.49 9.74 12.04
C ASP A 237 5.16 10.28 12.59
N TYR A 238 4.12 10.40 11.77
CA TYR A 238 2.75 10.67 12.20
C TYR A 238 1.94 9.38 12.37
N VAL A 239 1.87 8.52 11.35
CA VAL A 239 0.96 7.36 11.29
C VAL A 239 1.35 6.26 12.27
N ILE A 240 2.65 6.06 12.51
CA ILE A 240 3.14 5.04 13.45
C ILE A 240 3.55 5.62 14.81
N ASP A 241 3.25 6.90 15.06
CA ASP A 241 3.42 7.48 16.40
C ASP A 241 2.40 6.87 17.38
N ILE A 242 2.90 6.34 18.49
CA ILE A 242 2.07 5.63 19.47
C ILE A 242 0.99 6.54 20.08
N SER A 243 1.24 7.84 20.19
CA SER A 243 0.28 8.80 20.72
C SER A 243 -0.88 8.99 19.75
N ASN A 244 -0.59 9.06 18.45
CA ASN A 244 -1.62 9.15 17.42
C ASN A 244 -2.40 7.85 17.26
N ILE A 245 -1.72 6.70 17.29
CA ILE A 245 -2.38 5.38 17.27
C ILE A 245 -3.34 5.26 18.47
N ALA A 246 -2.86 5.56 19.68
CA ALA A 246 -3.64 5.48 20.91
C ALA A 246 -4.77 6.52 21.01
N ALA A 247 -4.72 7.58 20.20
CA ALA A 247 -5.78 8.58 20.12
C ALA A 247 -6.97 8.11 19.27
N ASN A 248 -6.84 7.04 18.47
CA ASN A 248 -7.97 6.50 17.72
C ASN A 248 -8.85 5.62 18.62
N ASP A 249 -10.15 5.91 18.63
CA ASP A 249 -11.13 5.06 19.30
C ASP A 249 -11.26 3.71 18.58
N ASN A 250 -11.42 2.65 19.37
CA ASN A 250 -11.60 1.28 18.89
C ASN A 250 -10.53 0.84 17.86
N MET A 251 -9.27 1.19 18.11
CA MET A 251 -8.16 0.78 17.26
C MET A 251 -7.96 -0.75 17.29
N VAL A 252 -7.98 -1.39 16.12
CA VAL A 252 -7.73 -2.82 15.91
C VAL A 252 -6.55 -3.00 14.96
N ALA A 253 -5.41 -3.43 15.50
CA ALA A 253 -4.20 -3.67 14.74
C ALA A 253 -4.02 -5.17 14.44
N ILE A 254 -3.93 -5.51 13.15
CA ILE A 254 -3.83 -6.88 12.66
C ILE A 254 -2.44 -7.09 12.05
N ASN A 255 -1.59 -7.79 12.78
CA ASN A 255 -0.19 -8.04 12.40
C ASN A 255 0.10 -9.54 12.33
N ASN A 256 1.21 -9.87 11.66
CA ASN A 256 1.70 -11.24 11.53
C ASN A 256 2.84 -11.48 12.53
N GLY A 257 2.98 -12.72 12.99
CA GLY A 257 4.12 -13.19 13.78
C GLY A 257 4.62 -14.53 13.24
N LEU A 258 5.92 -14.79 13.33
CA LEU A 258 6.54 -16.04 12.88
C LEU A 258 6.42 -17.13 13.95
N GLN A 259 6.68 -16.77 15.21
CA GLN A 259 6.57 -17.68 16.34
C GLN A 259 6.06 -16.93 17.56
N VAL A 260 5.31 -17.64 18.40
CA VAL A 260 4.88 -17.19 19.72
C VAL A 260 5.32 -18.23 20.73
N ASP A 261 6.08 -17.84 21.74
CA ASP A 261 6.47 -18.75 22.80
C ASP A 261 5.37 -18.94 23.86
N LEU A 262 5.58 -19.85 24.81
CA LEU A 262 4.58 -20.18 25.83
C LEU A 262 4.33 -19.05 26.85
N VAL A 263 5.17 -18.00 26.86
CA VAL A 263 4.98 -16.83 27.74
C VAL A 263 4.42 -15.62 26.98
N GLY A 264 4.16 -15.77 25.67
CA GLY A 264 3.53 -14.75 24.83
C GLY A 264 4.52 -13.79 24.15
N GLN A 265 5.82 -14.09 24.14
CA GLN A 265 6.75 -13.34 23.30
C GLN A 265 6.53 -13.70 21.84
N ILE A 266 6.51 -12.68 20.99
CA ILE A 266 6.27 -12.82 19.56
C ILE A 266 7.56 -12.42 18.83
N THR A 267 8.06 -13.28 17.94
CA THR A 267 9.07 -12.88 16.97
C THR A 267 8.45 -12.72 15.60
N CYS A 268 8.80 -11.63 14.91
CA CYS A 268 8.35 -11.33 13.55
C CYS A 268 9.49 -11.41 12.53
N GLU A 269 10.72 -11.63 13.01
CA GLU A 269 11.95 -11.71 12.20
C GLU A 269 12.78 -12.94 12.64
N THR A 270 13.71 -13.35 11.77
CA THR A 270 14.62 -14.49 12.01
C THR A 270 15.95 -14.08 12.62
#